data_AF-A0A3S4FNK6-F1
#
_entry.id   AF-A0A3S4FNK6-F1
#
_cell.length_a   1.000
_cell.length_b   1.000
_cell.length_c   1.000
_cell.angle_alpha   90.00
_cell.angle_beta   90.00
_cell.angle_gamma   90.00
#
_symmetry.space_group_name_H-M   'P 1'
#
loop_
_entity.id
_entity.type
_entity.pdbx_description
1 polymer ?
#
loop_
_entity_poly.entity_id
_entity_poly.type
_entity_poly.pdbx_seq_one_letter_code
_entity_poly.pdbx_strand_id
1 'polypeptide(L)'
;MAHSKPSTRNILLLLVILPSWTSFLIRVYAWMGILKNNGVLNNVLLWLGVIDQPLTILHTNLAVYIGIVYAYLPFMVLPIYTALTRIDYSLVEASLDLGARPLKTFFSIIVPLTKGGIIAGSMLVFIPAVGEFVIPELLGGPDSIHDWSRPVAGVFQ
;
A
#
# COMPACT_ATOMS: atom_id res chain seq x y z
N MET A 1 9.75 13.24 -2.68
CA MET A 1 10.36 12.17 -3.50
C MET A 1 10.95 12.69 -4.81
N ALA A 2 10.34 13.68 -5.49
CA ALA A 2 10.91 14.32 -6.69
C ALA A 2 11.97 15.42 -6.42
N HIS A 3 12.11 15.90 -5.17
CA HIS A 3 12.94 17.06 -4.80
C HIS A 3 14.20 16.72 -4.01
N SER A 4 14.87 15.61 -4.30
CA SER A 4 16.04 15.24 -3.52
C SER A 4 17.19 14.85 -4.44
N LYS A 5 18.42 15.25 -4.06
CA LYS A 5 19.66 14.92 -4.79
C LYS A 5 19.61 13.44 -5.22
N PRO A 6 20.20 13.05 -6.36
CA PRO A 6 20.17 11.67 -6.85
C PRO A 6 20.46 10.63 -5.76
N SER A 7 21.33 10.97 -4.80
CA SER A 7 21.61 10.19 -3.58
C SER A 7 20.40 10.02 -2.65
N THR A 8 19.69 11.09 -2.27
CA THR A 8 18.52 11.02 -1.40
C THR A 8 17.34 10.31 -2.07
N ARG A 9 17.19 10.42 -3.40
CA ARG A 9 16.20 9.65 -4.16
C ARG A 9 16.46 8.15 -4.06
N ASN A 10 17.72 7.75 -4.23
CA ASN A 10 18.14 6.36 -4.07
C ASN A 10 17.99 5.88 -2.62
N ILE A 11 18.27 6.73 -1.62
CA ILE A 11 18.04 6.40 -0.19
C ILE A 11 16.55 6.18 0.08
N LEU A 12 15.66 7.03 -0.43
CA LEU A 12 14.22 6.87 -0.25
C LEU A 12 13.71 5.57 -0.90
N LEU A 13 14.18 5.23 -2.09
CA LEU A 13 13.85 3.95 -2.72
C LEU A 13 14.38 2.77 -1.92
N LEU A 14 15.62 2.88 -1.42
CA LEU A 14 16.22 1.86 -0.58
C LEU A 14 15.39 1.67 0.69
N LEU A 15 14.93 2.74 1.33
CA LEU A 15 14.03 2.66 2.49
C LEU A 15 12.66 2.02 2.18
N VAL A 16 12.14 2.16 0.96
CA VAL A 16 10.90 1.49 0.53
C VAL A 16 11.14 0.01 0.22
N ILE A 17 12.29 -0.33 -0.37
CA ILE A 17 12.60 -1.69 -0.82
C ILE A 17 13.12 -2.54 0.36
N LEU A 18 13.89 -1.96 1.27
CA LEU A 18 14.57 -2.66 2.37
C LEU A 18 13.59 -3.46 3.26
N PRO A 19 12.43 -2.95 3.68
CA PRO A 19 11.45 -3.74 4.44
C PRO A 19 10.97 -4.97 3.67
N SER A 20 10.99 -4.92 2.34
CA SER A 20 10.51 -5.99 1.46
C SER A 20 11.47 -7.17 1.35
N TRP A 21 12.73 -6.97 1.74
CA TRP A 21 13.73 -8.04 1.81
C TRP A 21 13.52 -8.97 3.01
N THR A 22 12.62 -8.61 3.94
CA THR A 22 12.22 -9.50 5.03
C THR A 22 11.23 -10.56 4.55
N SER A 23 11.24 -11.73 5.21
CA SER A 23 10.32 -12.83 4.88
C SER A 23 8.87 -12.36 4.89
N PHE A 24 8.15 -12.72 3.83
CA PHE A 24 6.75 -12.36 3.64
C PHE A 24 5.88 -12.78 4.84
N LEU A 25 6.06 -14.00 5.35
CA LEU A 25 5.31 -14.50 6.51
C LEU A 25 5.60 -13.68 7.77
N ILE A 26 6.86 -13.29 8.01
CA ILE A 26 7.22 -12.47 9.17
C ILE A 26 6.49 -11.13 9.11
N ARG A 27 6.42 -10.50 7.93
CA ARG A 27 5.68 -9.24 7.75
C ARG A 27 4.18 -9.40 8.02
N VAL A 28 3.59 -10.50 7.57
CA VAL A 28 2.18 -10.83 7.80
C VAL A 28 1.90 -11.03 9.29
N TYR A 29 2.74 -11.79 10.00
CA TYR A 29 2.61 -11.96 11.45
C TYR A 29 2.84 -10.65 12.23
N ALA A 30 3.77 -9.80 11.77
CA ALA A 30 3.95 -8.48 12.37
C ALA A 30 2.69 -7.62 12.24
N TRP A 31 2.07 -7.58 11.05
CA TRP A 31 0.79 -6.88 10.85
C TRP A 31 -0.35 -7.49 11.68
N MET A 32 -0.44 -8.81 11.79
CA MET A 32 -1.41 -9.47 12.67
C MET A 32 -1.26 -9.02 14.12
N GLY A 33 -0.02 -8.94 14.64
CA GLY A 33 0.26 -8.45 15.98
C GLY A 33 -0.04 -6.95 16.17
N ILE A 34 0.19 -6.13 15.14
CA ILE A 34 -0.10 -4.68 15.18
C ILE A 34 -1.61 -4.41 15.18
N LEU A 35 -2.38 -5.12 14.34
CA LEU A 35 -3.81 -4.86 14.08
C LEU A 35 -4.76 -5.56 15.05
N LYS A 36 -4.24 -6.45 15.91
CA LYS A 36 -5.04 -7.12 16.94
C LYS A 36 -5.65 -6.11 17.91
N ASN A 37 -6.75 -6.48 18.57
CA ASN A 37 -7.45 -5.61 19.53
C ASN A 37 -6.53 -5.13 20.68
N ASN A 38 -5.62 -5.98 21.16
CA ASN A 38 -4.59 -5.63 22.15
C ASN A 38 -3.21 -5.37 21.52
N GLY A 39 -3.18 -5.10 20.22
CA GLY A 39 -1.98 -4.87 19.43
C GLY A 39 -1.41 -3.46 19.59
N VAL A 40 -0.24 -3.24 18.98
CA VAL A 40 0.50 -1.97 19.07
C VAL A 40 -0.36 -0.78 18.63
N LEU A 41 -1.13 -0.91 17.55
CA LEU A 41 -1.95 0.18 17.02
C LEU A 41 -2.98 0.65 18.04
N ASN A 42 -3.78 -0.26 18.58
CA ASN A 42 -4.82 0.05 19.54
C ASN A 42 -4.22 0.60 20.85
N ASN A 43 -3.13 0.02 21.34
CA ASN A 43 -2.48 0.48 22.57
C ASN A 43 -1.95 1.92 22.42
N VAL A 44 -1.35 2.26 21.27
CA VAL A 44 -0.86 3.62 21.01
C VAL A 44 -2.03 4.61 20.87
N LEU A 45 -3.11 4.23 20.17
CA LEU A 45 -4.28 5.10 20.00
C LEU A 45 -5.02 5.36 21.33
N LEU A 46 -5.15 4.34 22.18
CA LEU A 46 -5.70 4.48 23.54
C LEU A 46 -4.79 5.35 24.41
N TRP A 47 -3.47 5.14 24.36
CA TRP A 47 -2.50 5.92 25.12
C TRP A 47 -2.51 7.41 24.72
N LEU A 48 -2.69 7.71 23.43
CA LEU A 48 -2.83 9.08 22.92
C LEU A 48 -4.21 9.70 23.22
N GLY A 49 -5.18 8.93 23.73
CA GLY A 49 -6.55 9.41 23.97
C GLY A 49 -7.34 9.69 22.69
N VAL A 50 -6.95 9.08 21.56
CA VAL A 50 -7.63 9.26 20.26
C VAL A 50 -8.89 8.40 20.16
N ILE A 51 -8.91 7.26 20.86
CA ILE A 51 -10.04 6.32 20.91
C ILE A 51 -10.31 5.92 22.37
N ASP A 52 -11.57 5.63 22.70
CA ASP A 52 -11.98 5.16 24.04
C ASP A 52 -12.05 3.64 24.15
N GLN A 53 -12.20 2.94 23.02
CA GLN A 53 -12.30 1.48 22.93
C GLN A 53 -11.44 0.92 21.78
N PRO A 54 -10.88 -0.30 21.90
CA PRO A 54 -10.06 -0.89 20.85
C PRO A 54 -10.83 -1.06 19.53
N LEU A 55 -10.19 -0.69 18.43
CA LEU A 55 -10.70 -0.93 17.08
C LEU A 55 -10.52 -2.39 16.69
N THR A 56 -11.61 -3.03 16.28
CA THR A 56 -11.61 -4.41 15.75
C THR A 56 -11.23 -4.40 14.27
N ILE A 57 -9.94 -4.26 13.97
CA ILE A 57 -9.42 -4.20 12.59
C ILE A 57 -9.03 -5.59 12.10
N LEU A 58 -8.33 -6.38 12.91
CA LEU A 58 -7.98 -7.75 12.57
C LEU A 58 -9.25 -8.57 12.26
N HIS A 59 -9.17 -9.48 11.29
CA HIS A 59 -10.29 -10.26 10.77
C HIS A 59 -11.33 -9.45 9.96
N THR A 60 -10.94 -8.31 9.40
CA THR A 60 -11.80 -7.51 8.50
C THR A 60 -11.14 -7.30 7.14
N ASN A 61 -11.94 -6.94 6.14
CA ASN A 61 -11.43 -6.55 4.82
C ASN A 61 -10.42 -5.39 4.89
N LEU A 62 -10.53 -4.53 5.91
CA LEU A 62 -9.60 -3.42 6.11
C LEU A 62 -8.19 -3.95 6.47
N ALA A 63 -8.08 -4.96 7.32
CA ALA A 63 -6.80 -5.60 7.61
C ALA A 63 -6.20 -6.24 6.35
N VAL A 64 -7.02 -6.90 5.54
CA VAL A 64 -6.58 -7.49 4.26
C VAL A 64 -6.07 -6.41 3.31
N TYR A 65 -6.78 -5.30 3.14
CA TYR A 65 -6.32 -4.18 2.29
C TYR A 65 -5.01 -3.57 2.78
N ILE A 66 -4.83 -3.38 4.09
CA ILE A 66 -3.55 -2.90 4.66
C ILE A 66 -2.42 -3.87 4.31
N GLY A 67 -2.64 -5.17 4.51
CA GLY A 67 -1.64 -6.20 4.22
C GLY A 67 -1.24 -6.21 2.74
N ILE A 68 -2.22 -6.23 1.84
CA ILE A 68 -1.98 -6.25 0.38
C ILE A 68 -1.26 -4.98 -0.07
N VAL A 69 -1.74 -3.80 0.34
CA VAL A 69 -1.10 -2.54 -0.02
C VAL A 69 0.35 -2.52 0.45
N TYR A 70 0.61 -2.89 1.70
CA TYR A 70 1.97 -2.93 2.24
C TYR A 70 2.87 -3.95 1.52
N ALA A 71 2.35 -5.14 1.22
CA ALA A 71 3.10 -6.19 0.55
C ALA A 71 3.53 -5.80 -0.86
N TYR A 72 2.66 -5.07 -1.58
CA TYR A 72 2.85 -4.80 -3.01
C TYR A 72 3.27 -3.37 -3.37
N LEU A 73 3.22 -2.43 -2.42
CA LEU A 73 3.72 -1.06 -2.60
C LEU A 73 5.15 -0.99 -3.19
N PRO A 74 6.13 -1.81 -2.78
CA PRO A 74 7.48 -1.77 -3.33
C PRO A 74 7.51 -2.06 -4.84
N PHE A 75 6.69 -3.00 -5.29
CA PHE A 75 6.58 -3.37 -6.70
C PHE A 75 5.90 -2.28 -7.52
N MET A 76 4.94 -1.54 -6.96
CA MET A 76 4.32 -0.37 -7.59
C MET A 76 5.31 0.79 -7.75
N VAL A 77 6.17 1.00 -6.75
CA VAL A 77 7.09 2.15 -6.71
C VAL A 77 8.15 2.08 -7.81
N LEU A 78 8.64 0.89 -8.17
CA LEU A 78 9.67 0.72 -9.21
C LEU A 78 9.28 1.31 -10.57
N PRO A 79 8.16 0.93 -11.21
CA PRO A 79 7.77 1.46 -12.50
C PRO A 79 7.37 2.94 -12.43
N ILE A 80 6.70 3.39 -11.37
CA ILE A 80 6.43 4.82 -11.16
C ILE A 80 7.74 5.61 -11.07
N TYR A 81 8.72 5.08 -10.33
CA TYR A 81 10.03 5.71 -10.21
C TYR A 81 10.72 5.85 -11.57
N THR A 82 10.76 4.79 -12.36
CA THR A 82 11.38 4.84 -13.69
C THR A 82 10.69 5.87 -14.60
N ALA A 83 9.36 5.97 -14.56
CA ALA A 83 8.61 6.98 -15.30
C ALA A 83 8.91 8.41 -14.81
N LEU A 84 8.96 8.63 -13.50
CA LEU A 84 9.31 9.92 -12.91
C LEU A 84 10.71 10.38 -13.33
N THR A 85 11.70 9.47 -13.38
CA THR A 85 13.07 9.83 -13.77
C THR A 85 13.22 10.23 -15.25
N ARG A 86 12.21 9.94 -16.09
CA ARG A 86 12.20 10.29 -17.51
C ARG A 86 11.50 11.62 -17.81
N ILE A 87 10.86 12.24 -16.81
CA ILE A 87 10.20 13.54 -17.00
C ILE A 87 11.25 14.62 -17.27
N ASP A 88 11.00 15.42 -18.29
CA ASP A 88 11.72 16.68 -18.48
C ASP A 88 11.30 17.68 -17.40
N TYR A 89 12.25 18.06 -16.55
CA TYR A 89 12.00 18.92 -15.41
C TYR A 89 11.66 20.37 -15.81
N SER A 90 12.03 20.80 -17.02
CA SER A 90 11.69 22.14 -17.52
C SER A 90 10.18 22.38 -17.58
N LEU A 91 9.37 21.33 -17.79
CA LEU A 91 7.90 21.40 -17.76
C LEU A 91 7.37 21.71 -16.35
N VAL A 92 8.05 21.24 -15.32
CA VAL A 92 7.70 21.48 -13.92
C VAL A 92 8.08 22.91 -13.54
N GLU A 93 9.29 23.35 -13.89
CA GLU A 93 9.75 24.72 -13.68
C GLU A 93 8.84 25.74 -14.37
N ALA A 94 8.55 25.53 -15.67
CA ALA A 94 7.64 26.40 -16.42
C ALA A 94 6.23 26.47 -15.79
N SER A 95 5.74 25.36 -15.24
CA SER A 95 4.45 25.36 -14.53
C SER A 95 4.50 26.21 -13.26
N LEU A 96 5.60 26.16 -12.50
CA LEU A 96 5.76 26.95 -11.28
C LEU A 96 5.99 28.43 -11.61
N ASP A 97 6.73 28.74 -12.67
CA ASP A 97 6.98 30.10 -13.17
C ASP A 97 5.70 30.79 -13.63
N LEU A 98 4.77 30.03 -14.22
CA LEU A 98 3.41 30.51 -14.55
C LEU A 98 2.49 30.67 -13.32
N GLY A 99 3.01 30.50 -12.11
CA GLY A 99 2.30 30.69 -10.85
C GLY A 99 1.44 29.50 -10.42
N ALA A 100 1.62 28.31 -11.01
CA ALA A 100 0.91 27.13 -10.53
C ALA A 100 1.43 26.70 -9.16
N ARG A 101 0.51 26.29 -8.28
CA ARG A 101 0.85 25.71 -6.98
C ARG A 101 1.40 24.29 -7.18
N PRO A 102 2.31 23.79 -6.32
CA PRO A 102 2.89 22.44 -6.45
C PRO A 102 1.86 21.30 -6.60
N LEU A 103 0.73 21.39 -5.89
CA LEU A 103 -0.37 20.43 -6.04
C LEU A 103 -0.99 20.44 -7.43
N LYS A 104 -1.16 21.63 -8.03
CA LYS A 104 -1.67 21.78 -9.40
C LYS A 104 -0.65 21.21 -10.40
N THR A 105 0.62 21.57 -10.26
CA THR A 105 1.70 21.02 -11.11
C THR A 105 1.78 19.50 -11.01
N PHE A 106 1.59 18.91 -9.82
CA PHE A 106 1.56 17.46 -9.64
C PHE A 106 0.44 16.80 -10.46
N PHE A 107 -0.80 17.23 -10.29
CA PHE A 107 -1.93 16.60 -10.99
C PHE A 107 -2.03 16.97 -12.48
N SER A 108 -1.56 18.15 -12.88
CA SER A 108 -1.65 18.62 -14.27
C SER A 108 -0.46 18.23 -15.14
N ILE A 109 0.74 18.05 -14.56
CA ILE A 109 1.97 17.76 -15.30
C ILE A 109 2.52 16.38 -14.93
N ILE A 110 2.81 16.14 -13.64
CA ILE A 110 3.52 14.93 -13.21
C ILE A 110 2.67 13.67 -13.41
N VAL A 111 1.41 13.67 -12.95
CA VAL A 111 0.52 12.50 -13.05
C VAL A 111 0.27 12.09 -14.51
N PRO A 112 -0.10 13.00 -15.44
CA PRO A 112 -0.31 12.65 -16.84
C PRO A 112 0.95 12.15 -17.55
N LEU A 113 2.12 12.73 -17.26
CA LEU A 113 3.39 12.31 -17.85
C LEU A 113 3.85 10.94 -17.32
N THR A 114 3.50 10.60 -16.08
CA THR A 114 3.85 9.31 -15.46
C THR A 114 2.80 8.22 -15.65
N LYS A 115 1.69 8.51 -16.34
CA LYS A 115 0.58 7.56 -16.53
C LYS A 115 1.03 6.20 -17.05
N GLY A 116 2.02 6.16 -17.95
CA GLY A 116 2.57 4.91 -18.48
C GLY A 116 3.24 4.06 -17.40
N GLY A 117 3.98 4.69 -16.48
CA GLY A 117 4.57 4.03 -15.32
C GLY A 117 3.52 3.58 -14.30
N ILE A 118 2.46 4.36 -14.10
CA ILE A 118 1.33 3.98 -13.25
C ILE A 118 0.64 2.73 -13.81
N ILE A 119 0.33 2.71 -15.11
CA ILE A 119 -0.30 1.54 -15.76
C ILE A 119 0.62 0.32 -15.67
N ALA A 120 1.91 0.46 -16.01
CA ALA A 120 2.87 -0.62 -15.91
C ALA A 120 3.00 -1.17 -14.47
N GLY A 121 3.00 -0.28 -13.47
CA GLY A 121 2.99 -0.67 -12.07
C GLY A 121 1.73 -1.37 -11.62
N SER A 122 0.57 -0.86 -12.02
CA SER A 122 -0.70 -1.51 -11.72
C SER A 122 -0.74 -2.92 -12.30
N MET A 123 -0.27 -3.12 -13.54
CA MET A 123 -0.18 -4.45 -14.14
C MET A 123 0.79 -5.38 -13.40
N LEU A 124 1.95 -4.85 -12.99
CA LEU A 124 2.96 -5.61 -12.25
C LEU A 124 2.46 -6.08 -10.88
N VAL A 125 1.68 -5.24 -10.19
CA VAL A 125 1.10 -5.57 -8.88
C VAL A 125 -0.15 -6.43 -9.00
N PHE A 126 -0.91 -6.28 -10.08
CA PHE A 126 -2.16 -7.03 -10.28
C PHE A 126 -1.95 -8.54 -10.30
N ILE A 127 -0.91 -9.01 -11.01
CA ILE A 127 -0.62 -10.45 -11.17
C ILE A 127 -0.50 -11.16 -9.81
N PRO A 128 0.40 -10.75 -8.90
CA PRO A 128 0.52 -11.40 -7.60
C PRO A 128 -0.67 -11.09 -6.68
N ALA A 129 -1.28 -9.89 -6.76
CA ALA A 129 -2.41 -9.54 -5.92
C ALA A 129 -3.65 -10.43 -6.14
N VAL A 130 -3.90 -10.86 -7.37
CA VAL A 130 -5.02 -11.79 -7.67
C VAL A 130 -4.75 -13.20 -7.14
N GLY A 131 -3.50 -13.63 -7.12
CA GLY A 131 -3.10 -14.94 -6.60
C GLY A 131 -2.89 -14.98 -5.09
N GLU A 132 -3.12 -13.88 -4.39
CA GLU A 132 -2.81 -13.74 -2.96
C GLU A 132 -3.89 -14.40 -2.09
N PHE A 133 -3.52 -15.50 -1.44
CA PHE A 133 -4.39 -16.21 -0.50
C PHE A 133 -3.91 -16.10 0.95
N VAL A 134 -2.61 -15.89 1.18
CA VAL A 134 -2.00 -15.94 2.50
C VAL A 134 -2.42 -14.72 3.34
N ILE A 135 -2.46 -13.52 2.75
CA ILE A 135 -2.90 -12.32 3.48
C ILE A 135 -4.39 -12.40 3.87
N PRO A 136 -5.34 -12.71 2.96
CA PRO A 136 -6.72 -12.94 3.36
C PRO A 136 -6.90 -14.04 4.41
N GLU A 137 -6.17 -15.15 4.29
CA GLU A 137 -6.24 -16.26 5.24
C GLU A 137 -5.75 -15.88 6.65
N LEU A 138 -4.68 -15.08 6.74
CA LEU A 138 -4.05 -14.72 8.02
C LEU A 138 -4.59 -13.42 8.64
N LEU A 139 -5.02 -12.45 7.85
CA LEU A 139 -5.51 -11.14 8.34
C LEU A 139 -7.03 -11.00 8.23
N GLY A 140 -7.65 -11.75 7.33
CA GLY A 140 -9.09 -11.74 7.09
C GLY A 140 -9.86 -12.55 8.13
N GLY A 141 -11.18 -12.36 8.15
CA GLY A 141 -12.08 -13.05 9.07
C GLY A 141 -12.76 -14.26 8.42
N PRO A 142 -13.56 -15.03 9.18
CA PRO A 142 -14.31 -16.17 8.64
C PRO A 142 -15.18 -15.83 7.42
N ASP A 143 -15.60 -14.56 7.28
CA ASP A 143 -16.42 -14.07 6.17
C ASP A 143 -15.58 -13.55 4.97
N SER A 144 -14.24 -13.57 5.02
CA SER A 144 -13.42 -13.19 3.87
C SER A 144 -13.33 -14.34 2.87
N ILE A 145 -14.32 -14.38 1.98
CA ILE A 145 -14.29 -14.93 0.61
C ILE A 145 -14.07 -16.43 0.41
N HIS A 146 -13.76 -17.22 1.44
CA HIS A 146 -13.62 -18.68 1.34
C HIS A 146 -14.51 -19.45 2.34
N ASP A 147 -15.73 -18.98 2.59
CA ASP A 147 -16.76 -19.81 3.23
C ASP A 147 -17.73 -20.39 2.18
N TRP A 148 -17.23 -21.28 1.33
CA TRP A 148 -18.05 -22.13 0.46
C TRP A 148 -18.85 -23.19 1.23
N SER A 149 -18.74 -23.22 2.57
CA SER A 149 -19.39 -24.25 3.39
C SER A 149 -20.81 -23.86 3.83
N ARG A 150 -21.21 -22.58 3.71
CA ARG A 150 -22.57 -22.14 4.08
C ARG A 150 -23.73 -22.65 3.23
N PRO A 151 -23.62 -22.84 1.89
CA PRO A 151 -24.77 -23.26 1.08
C PRO A 151 -25.18 -24.72 1.30
N VAL A 152 -24.27 -25.59 1.76
CA VAL A 152 -24.52 -27.04 1.84
C VAL A 152 -25.17 -27.45 3.17
N ALA A 153 -24.94 -26.69 4.25
CA ALA A 153 -25.52 -26.99 5.56
C ALA A 153 -27.04 -26.76 5.64
N GLY A 154 -27.60 -25.88 4.80
CA GLY A 154 -29.04 -25.59 4.76
C GLY A 154 -29.85 -26.51 3.84
N VAL A 155 -29.20 -27.40 3.07
CA VAL A 155 -29.88 -28.31 2.11
C VAL A 155 -30.21 -29.68 2.75
N PHE A 156 -29.64 -29.96 3.93
CA PHE A 156 -29.86 -31.21 4.67
C PHE A 156 -30.59 -31.02 6.02
N GLN A 157 -31.44 -29.99 6.13
CA GLN A 157 -32.41 -29.84 7.22
C GLN A 157 -33.84 -29.76 6.67
#